data_AF-A0AAV4F1L7-F1
#
_entry.id   AF-A0AAV4F1L7-F1
#
_cell.length_a   1.000
_cell.length_b   1.000
_cell.length_c   1.000
_cell.angle_alpha   90.00
_cell.angle_beta   90.00
_cell.angle_gamma   90.00
#
_symmetry.space_group_name_H-M   'P 1'
#
loop_
_entity.id
_entity.type
_entity.pdbx_description
1 polymer ?
#
loop_
_entity_poly.entity_id
_entity_poly.type
_entity_poly.pdbx_seq_one_letter_code
_entity_poly.pdbx_strand_id
1 'polypeptide(L)'
;MRYKPYYKSNPGFVFVLFVLTVTTSGEVLPPGTAVTRNDSCTSWRPMHRCEDGTCLPTRDVTLCDFINDCPDASDEKYCGTCDFERGLCGWHDESVGTFSWTSRASSQQREPSSDATMDMEGQGHYMLLQTAGAGVDRTAALLLSPVFHVTDPSCQLSFSYYTNQDNSDRWLKVVTQNIHAAGTGDDLDVPVVKINRIVAGQWNRLMVKLGMSSGMRRVIIKHNFLQLDDSAAIAIDDIKFENCEEKSGMRIMDAGTGNTK
;
A
#
# COMPACT_ATOMS: atom_id res chain seq x y z
N MET A 1 -49.63 -9.43 37.97
CA MET A 1 -49.52 -10.29 39.17
C MET A 1 -48.52 -11.40 38.88
N ARG A 2 -47.72 -11.76 39.90
CA ARG A 2 -46.43 -12.45 39.82
C ARG A 2 -46.48 -13.83 39.13
N TYR A 3 -45.52 -14.11 38.25
CA TYR A 3 -45.10 -15.47 37.91
C TYR A 3 -43.65 -15.67 38.38
N LYS A 4 -43.45 -16.58 39.34
CA LYS A 4 -42.14 -17.13 39.71
C LYS A 4 -41.89 -18.38 38.86
N PRO A 5 -40.68 -18.61 38.33
CA PRO A 5 -40.26 -19.94 37.98
C PRO A 5 -39.58 -20.63 39.18
N TYR A 6 -39.98 -21.88 39.32
CA TYR A 6 -39.47 -22.91 40.20
C TYR A 6 -38.24 -23.54 39.52
N TYR A 7 -37.12 -23.76 40.23
CA TYR A 7 -36.12 -24.73 39.78
C TYR A 7 -35.60 -25.57 40.94
N LYS A 8 -35.61 -26.88 40.66
CA LYS A 8 -35.27 -28.02 41.52
C LYS A 8 -33.79 -28.04 41.92
N SER A 9 -33.58 -28.71 43.05
CA SER A 9 -32.37 -29.02 43.79
C SER A 9 -31.29 -29.86 43.07
N ASN A 10 -30.02 -29.43 43.22
CA ASN A 10 -28.76 -30.12 43.59
C ASN A 10 -28.29 -31.41 42.88
N PRO A 11 -26.97 -31.78 42.91
CA PRO A 11 -25.91 -31.30 43.82
C PRO A 11 -24.52 -31.01 43.22
N GLY A 12 -23.72 -30.27 44.00
CA GLY A 12 -22.28 -30.51 44.17
C GLY A 12 -21.34 -29.75 43.25
N PHE A 13 -20.69 -28.72 43.76
CA PHE A 13 -19.24 -28.56 43.69
C PHE A 13 -18.80 -27.50 44.72
N VAL A 14 -17.91 -27.91 45.62
CA VAL A 14 -17.32 -27.07 46.66
C VAL A 14 -16.34 -26.11 45.99
N PHE A 15 -16.59 -24.80 46.06
CA PHE A 15 -15.61 -23.79 45.69
C PHE A 15 -14.74 -23.48 46.91
N VAL A 16 -13.50 -23.96 46.87
CA VAL A 16 -12.42 -23.50 47.75
C VAL A 16 -11.93 -22.16 47.20
N LEU A 17 -12.21 -21.05 47.90
CA LEU A 17 -11.63 -19.75 47.57
C LEU A 17 -10.15 -19.75 47.99
N PHE A 18 -9.25 -19.93 47.03
CA PHE A 18 -7.84 -19.55 47.21
C PHE A 18 -7.69 -18.06 46.90
N VAL A 19 -7.47 -17.25 47.94
CA VAL A 19 -7.02 -15.87 47.77
C VAL A 19 -5.53 -15.92 47.46
N LEU A 20 -5.16 -15.89 46.18
CA LEU A 20 -3.79 -15.68 45.74
C LEU A 20 -3.47 -14.19 45.86
N THR A 21 -2.69 -13.83 46.89
CA THR A 21 -2.06 -12.52 46.98
C THR A 21 -0.99 -12.42 45.89
N VAL A 22 -1.22 -11.60 44.86
CA VAL A 22 -0.20 -11.27 43.86
C VAL A 22 0.76 -10.27 44.49
N THR A 23 1.92 -10.73 44.96
CA THR A 23 3.06 -9.86 45.27
C THR A 23 3.69 -9.41 43.97
N THR A 24 3.44 -8.17 43.56
CA THR A 24 4.16 -7.52 42.47
C THR A 24 5.58 -7.21 42.93
N SER A 25 6.54 -8.08 42.60
CA SER A 25 7.96 -7.71 42.60
C SER A 25 8.19 -6.80 41.40
N GLY A 26 8.18 -5.49 41.64
CA GLY A 26 8.57 -4.49 40.65
C GLY A 26 10.09 -4.47 40.54
N GLU A 27 10.62 -5.21 39.59
CA GLU A 27 12.00 -5.04 39.14
C GLU A 27 12.02 -3.88 38.14
N VAL A 28 12.41 -2.70 38.63
CA VAL A 28 12.56 -1.49 37.82
C VAL A 28 13.79 -1.69 36.94
N LEU A 29 13.56 -1.96 35.65
CA LEU A 29 14.63 -1.94 34.65
C LEU A 29 15.29 -0.54 34.66
N PRO A 30 16.63 -0.45 34.52
CA PRO A 30 17.31 0.83 34.45
C PRO A 30 16.73 1.65 33.30
N PRO A 31 16.65 2.99 33.42
CA PRO A 31 16.24 3.83 32.32
C PRO A 31 17.21 3.55 31.17
N GLY A 32 16.71 2.86 30.14
CA GLY A 32 17.43 2.72 28.89
C GLY A 32 17.82 4.13 28.48
N THR A 33 19.11 4.35 28.26
CA THR A 33 19.60 5.58 27.67
C THR A 33 18.78 5.81 26.42
N ALA A 34 17.87 6.79 26.48
CA ALA A 34 17.29 7.36 25.30
C ALA A 34 18.50 7.76 24.45
N VAL A 35 18.72 7.06 23.35
CA VAL A 35 19.59 7.55 22.30
C VAL A 35 18.96 8.90 21.96
N THR A 36 19.59 9.98 22.38
CA THR A 36 19.19 11.32 21.99
C THR A 36 19.42 11.36 20.49
N ARG A 37 18.37 11.03 19.72
CA ARG A 37 18.35 11.26 18.28
C ARG A 37 18.58 12.76 18.16
N ASN A 38 19.74 13.14 17.61
CA ASN A 38 20.03 14.54 17.37
C ASN A 38 19.05 15.00 16.30
N ASP A 39 17.93 15.57 16.73
CA ASP A 39 16.67 15.69 15.98
C ASP A 39 16.68 16.82 14.95
N SER A 40 17.83 17.37 14.57
CA SER A 40 17.81 18.59 13.80
C SER A 40 18.92 18.64 12.76
N CYS A 41 18.52 18.35 11.52
CA CYS A 41 19.20 18.86 10.33
C CYS A 41 19.13 20.40 10.38
N THR A 42 20.04 21.02 11.14
CA THR A 42 20.07 22.48 11.33
C THR A 42 20.92 23.12 10.25
N SER A 43 20.25 23.76 9.30
CA SER A 43 20.88 24.55 8.24
C SER A 43 20.04 25.77 7.93
N TRP A 44 20.68 26.77 7.32
CA TRP A 44 20.01 27.97 6.80
C TRP A 44 19.14 27.68 5.56
N ARG A 45 19.22 26.47 5.01
CA ARG A 45 18.44 26.00 3.85
C ARG A 45 17.54 24.82 4.25
N PRO A 46 16.40 24.61 3.56
CA PRO A 46 15.59 23.41 3.75
C PRO A 46 16.41 22.14 3.54
N MET A 47 16.28 21.19 4.46
CA MET A 47 16.95 19.89 4.41
C MET A 47 15.94 18.76 4.51
N HIS A 48 16.19 17.68 3.78
CA HIS A 48 15.54 16.39 3.94
C HIS A 48 16.40 15.51 4.85
N ARG A 49 15.77 14.74 5.73
CA ARG A 49 16.43 13.80 6.64
C ARG A 49 16.07 12.38 6.24
N CYS A 50 17.04 11.65 5.68
CA CYS A 50 16.92 10.23 5.35
C CYS A 50 16.69 9.39 6.63
N GLU A 51 16.21 8.15 6.49
CA GLU A 51 15.92 7.29 7.64
C GLU A 51 17.19 6.93 8.45
N ASP A 52 18.32 6.72 7.76
CA ASP A 52 19.67 6.52 8.32
C ASP A 52 20.20 7.72 9.12
N GLY A 53 19.55 8.89 8.98
CA GLY A 53 19.89 10.14 9.65
C GLY A 53 20.75 11.09 8.83
N THR A 54 21.13 10.74 7.59
CA THR A 54 21.81 11.63 6.66
C THR A 54 20.90 12.82 6.32
N CYS A 55 21.46 14.03 6.36
CA CYS A 55 20.75 15.26 6.01
C CYS A 55 21.22 15.76 4.65
N LEU A 56 20.32 15.80 3.67
CA LEU A 56 20.59 16.31 2.32
C LEU A 56 19.82 17.62 2.10
N PRO A 57 20.34 18.58 1.33
CA PRO A 57 19.55 19.74 0.91
C PRO A 57 18.30 19.27 0.16
N THR A 58 17.13 19.85 0.42
CA THR A 58 15.86 19.42 -0.22
C THR A 58 15.88 19.53 -1.76
N ARG A 59 16.78 20.34 -2.32
CA ARG A 59 16.98 20.42 -3.79
C ARG A 59 17.73 19.22 -4.38
N ASP A 60 18.43 18.47 -3.53
CA ASP A 60 19.23 17.31 -3.90
C ASP A 60 18.47 16.00 -3.60
N VAL A 61 17.22 16.09 -3.12
CA VAL A 61 16.33 14.97 -2.84
C VAL A 61 14.98 15.21 -3.52
N THR A 62 14.59 14.31 -4.41
CA THR A 62 13.27 14.28 -5.03
C THR A 62 12.58 13.00 -4.58
N LEU A 63 11.51 13.11 -3.80
CA LEU A 63 10.79 11.93 -3.33
C LEU A 63 10.03 11.28 -4.49
N CYS A 64 10.11 9.97 -4.62
CA CYS A 64 9.38 9.18 -5.60
C CYS A 64 9.72 9.57 -7.05
N ASP A 65 11.01 9.71 -7.36
CA ASP A 65 11.51 9.85 -8.73
C ASP A 65 12.23 8.59 -9.25
N PHE A 66 12.18 7.50 -8.47
CA PHE A 66 12.83 6.21 -8.74
C PHE A 66 14.37 6.28 -8.76
N ILE A 67 14.97 7.36 -8.25
CA ILE A 67 16.40 7.53 -8.08
C ILE A 67 16.71 7.61 -6.59
N ASN A 68 17.65 6.78 -6.11
CA ASN A 68 18.04 6.83 -4.70
C ASN A 68 18.93 8.06 -4.44
N ASP A 69 18.34 9.12 -3.92
CA ASP A 69 19.04 10.32 -3.44
C ASP A 69 19.57 10.12 -2.03
N CYS A 70 18.78 9.46 -1.18
CA CYS A 70 19.24 9.07 0.13
C CYS A 70 20.19 7.85 0.03
N PRO A 71 21.29 7.82 0.80
CA PRO A 71 22.19 6.66 0.82
C PRO A 71 21.52 5.34 1.20
N ASP A 72 20.42 5.42 1.96
CA ASP A 72 19.60 4.29 2.40
C ASP A 72 18.33 4.07 1.56
N ALA A 73 18.16 4.81 0.46
CA ALA A 73 16.99 4.79 -0.42
C ALA A 73 15.65 5.10 0.28
N SER A 74 15.69 5.79 1.43
CA SER A 74 14.48 6.10 2.21
C SER A 74 13.53 7.09 1.51
N ASP A 75 14.04 7.85 0.56
CA ASP A 75 13.29 8.71 -0.35
C ASP A 75 12.37 7.94 -1.30
N GLU A 76 12.70 6.69 -1.63
CA GLU A 76 11.95 5.83 -2.54
C GLU A 76 11.12 4.73 -1.83
N LYS A 77 11.23 4.63 -0.51
CA LYS A 77 10.66 3.53 0.29
C LYS A 77 9.12 3.42 0.22
N TYR A 78 8.40 4.53 0.10
CA TYR A 78 6.94 4.57 0.08
C TYR A 78 6.39 5.07 -1.26
N CYS A 79 7.06 4.68 -2.36
CA CYS A 79 6.78 5.16 -3.71
C CYS A 79 6.08 4.12 -4.60
N GLY A 80 5.36 3.18 -3.98
CA GLY A 80 4.40 2.32 -4.66
C GLY A 80 4.88 0.93 -5.07
N THR A 81 6.17 0.62 -5.04
CA THR A 81 6.61 -0.79 -5.11
C THR A 81 6.21 -1.49 -3.81
N CYS A 82 5.40 -2.55 -3.90
CA CYS A 82 4.75 -3.14 -2.73
C CYS A 82 4.43 -4.63 -2.86
N ASP A 83 4.86 -5.40 -1.87
CA ASP A 83 4.47 -6.79 -1.61
C ASP A 83 3.39 -6.91 -0.52
N PHE A 84 2.92 -5.77 0.01
CA PHE A 84 1.93 -5.66 1.08
C PHE A 84 2.26 -6.31 2.44
N GLU A 85 3.45 -6.88 2.62
CA GLU A 85 3.83 -7.64 3.83
C GLU A 85 4.03 -6.78 5.07
N ARG A 86 4.47 -5.53 4.85
CA ARG A 86 4.84 -4.60 5.93
C ARG A 86 4.05 -3.29 5.87
N GLY A 87 2.95 -3.27 5.12
CA GLY A 87 2.09 -2.11 4.94
C GLY A 87 1.78 -1.86 3.46
N LEU A 88 1.21 -0.69 3.18
CA LEU A 88 0.66 -0.39 1.85
C LEU A 88 1.65 0.33 0.92
N CYS A 89 2.89 0.59 1.35
CA CYS A 89 3.93 1.25 0.55
C CYS A 89 3.47 2.58 -0.10
N GLY A 90 2.58 3.30 0.61
CA GLY A 90 1.97 4.55 0.19
C GLY A 90 0.71 4.43 -0.67
N TRP A 91 0.30 3.21 -1.06
CA TRP A 91 -1.01 2.96 -1.64
C TRP A 91 -2.12 3.24 -0.63
N HIS A 92 -3.26 3.74 -1.11
CA HIS A 92 -4.44 3.99 -0.29
C HIS A 92 -5.74 3.82 -1.10
N ASP A 93 -6.78 3.39 -0.42
CA ASP A 93 -8.13 3.27 -0.98
C ASP A 93 -8.85 4.62 -0.90
N GLU A 94 -9.46 5.06 -2.01
CA GLU A 94 -10.38 6.20 -2.05
C GLU A 94 -11.75 5.77 -2.61
N SER A 95 -12.18 4.55 -2.29
CA SER A 95 -13.46 4.05 -2.77
C SER A 95 -14.62 4.75 -2.05
N VAL A 96 -15.63 5.21 -2.79
CA VAL A 96 -16.84 5.87 -2.27
C VAL A 96 -18.03 4.98 -2.59
N GLY A 97 -18.16 3.84 -1.91
CA GLY A 97 -19.14 2.81 -2.27
C GLY A 97 -19.13 1.56 -1.40
N THR A 98 -19.80 0.52 -1.88
CA THR A 98 -19.80 -0.81 -1.24
C THR A 98 -18.53 -1.59 -1.50
N PHE A 99 -17.81 -1.24 -2.57
CA PHE A 99 -16.54 -1.86 -2.91
C PHE A 99 -15.38 -1.07 -2.32
N SER A 100 -14.42 -1.75 -1.71
CA SER A 100 -13.19 -1.14 -1.22
C SER A 100 -12.02 -2.09 -1.31
N TRP A 101 -10.82 -1.51 -1.43
CA TRP A 101 -9.58 -2.25 -1.35
C TRP A 101 -9.12 -2.37 0.10
N THR A 102 -8.77 -3.57 0.52
CA THR A 102 -8.28 -3.84 1.87
C THR A 102 -7.07 -4.75 1.84
N SER A 103 -6.10 -4.49 2.71
CA SER A 103 -5.02 -5.44 2.95
C SER A 103 -5.58 -6.64 3.69
N ARG A 104 -5.27 -7.83 3.20
CA ARG A 104 -5.74 -9.09 3.80
C ARG A 104 -4.58 -10.06 3.93
N ALA A 105 -4.45 -10.64 5.12
CA ALA A 105 -3.58 -11.79 5.34
C ALA A 105 -4.15 -13.02 4.62
N SER A 106 -3.27 -13.82 4.01
CA SER A 106 -3.67 -15.06 3.38
C SER A 106 -4.24 -16.07 4.39
N SER A 107 -5.11 -16.96 3.93
CA SER A 107 -5.79 -17.92 4.80
C SER A 107 -6.24 -19.14 4.02
N GLN A 108 -5.97 -20.34 4.53
CA GLN A 108 -6.43 -21.60 3.94
C GLN A 108 -7.96 -21.72 3.82
N GLN A 109 -8.73 -20.87 4.52
CA GLN A 109 -10.18 -20.92 4.54
C GLN A 109 -10.85 -20.00 3.50
N ARG A 110 -10.08 -19.16 2.79
CA ARG A 110 -10.61 -18.14 1.88
C ARG A 110 -9.71 -17.97 0.66
N GLU A 111 -10.31 -17.68 -0.48
CA GLU A 111 -9.60 -17.48 -1.75
C GLU A 111 -9.14 -16.01 -1.94
N PRO A 112 -7.91 -15.72 -2.38
CA PRO A 112 -6.81 -16.68 -2.56
C PRO A 112 -6.20 -17.15 -1.23
N SER A 113 -5.87 -18.45 -1.16
CA SER A 113 -5.36 -19.11 0.04
C SER A 113 -3.88 -18.80 0.33
N SER A 114 -3.14 -18.36 -0.69
CA SER A 114 -1.76 -17.86 -0.64
C SER A 114 -1.66 -16.46 -1.25
N ASP A 115 -0.64 -15.71 -0.86
CA ASP A 115 -0.19 -14.49 -1.55
C ASP A 115 0.65 -14.84 -2.79
N ALA A 116 0.97 -13.85 -3.62
CA ALA A 116 1.82 -14.06 -4.80
C ALA A 116 3.31 -14.04 -4.46
N THR A 117 3.69 -13.35 -3.38
CA THR A 117 5.09 -13.12 -3.00
C THR A 117 5.73 -14.37 -2.39
N MET A 118 5.08 -14.98 -1.39
CA MET A 118 5.60 -16.17 -0.72
C MET A 118 5.16 -17.47 -1.40
N ASP A 119 4.02 -17.46 -2.09
CA ASP A 119 3.39 -18.66 -2.68
C ASP A 119 3.25 -19.80 -1.64
N MET A 120 3.02 -19.40 -0.38
CA MET A 120 2.83 -20.30 0.75
C MET A 120 1.47 -20.05 1.38
N GLU A 121 0.64 -21.10 1.44
CA GLU A 121 -0.70 -21.00 2.02
C GLU A 121 -0.67 -20.47 3.46
N GLY A 122 -1.53 -19.49 3.75
CA GLY A 122 -1.69 -18.93 5.10
C GLY A 122 -0.53 -18.06 5.59
N GLN A 123 0.44 -17.73 4.73
CA GLN A 123 1.45 -16.71 4.97
C GLN A 123 1.35 -15.60 3.91
N GLY A 124 1.70 -14.39 4.30
CA GLY A 124 1.69 -13.23 3.40
C GLY A 124 0.44 -12.37 3.45
N HIS A 125 0.51 -11.22 2.76
CA HIS A 125 -0.53 -10.23 2.63
C HIS A 125 -0.69 -9.82 1.17
N TYR A 126 -1.92 -9.48 0.79
CA TYR A 126 -2.21 -8.92 -0.53
C TYR A 126 -3.34 -7.90 -0.41
N MET A 127 -3.56 -7.13 -1.48
CA MET A 127 -4.70 -6.24 -1.58
C MET A 127 -5.88 -6.96 -2.20
N LEU A 128 -6.99 -7.02 -1.47
CA LEU A 128 -8.23 -7.62 -1.92
C LEU A 128 -9.29 -6.53 -2.17
N LEU A 129 -9.97 -6.65 -3.30
CA LEU A 129 -11.23 -5.96 -3.53
C LEU A 129 -12.36 -6.67 -2.77
N GLN A 130 -12.87 -6.05 -1.72
CA GLN A 130 -13.97 -6.55 -0.89
C GLN A 130 -15.28 -5.81 -1.21
N THR A 131 -16.42 -6.47 -0.97
CA THR A 131 -17.74 -5.84 -0.92
C THR A 131 -18.30 -5.86 0.50
N ALA A 132 -18.99 -4.80 0.91
CA ALA A 132 -19.71 -4.71 2.19
C ALA A 132 -21.04 -5.50 2.22
N GLY A 133 -21.38 -6.19 1.11
CA GLY A 133 -22.51 -7.11 0.99
C GLY A 133 -23.05 -7.18 -0.44
N ALA A 134 -24.09 -8.00 -0.64
CA ALA A 134 -24.77 -8.10 -1.93
C ALA A 134 -25.57 -6.82 -2.25
N GLY A 135 -25.35 -6.26 -3.44
CA GLY A 135 -26.06 -5.08 -3.91
C GLY A 135 -25.58 -4.62 -5.29
N VAL A 136 -26.31 -3.67 -5.88
CA VAL A 136 -25.88 -2.97 -7.10
C VAL A 136 -25.30 -1.64 -6.68
N ASP A 137 -24.00 -1.49 -6.83
CA ASP A 137 -23.31 -0.22 -6.74
C ASP A 137 -22.74 0.12 -8.12
N ARG A 138 -22.69 1.41 -8.47
CA ARG A 138 -22.09 1.91 -9.72
C ARG A 138 -20.85 2.75 -9.44
N THR A 139 -20.47 2.89 -8.18
CA THR A 139 -19.27 3.59 -7.77
C THR A 139 -18.06 2.68 -7.98
N ALA A 140 -16.96 3.28 -8.39
CA ALA A 140 -15.74 2.55 -8.63
C ALA A 140 -14.97 2.37 -7.32
N ALA A 141 -14.43 1.18 -7.11
CA ALA A 141 -13.34 0.99 -6.15
C ALA A 141 -12.04 1.54 -6.73
N LEU A 142 -11.36 2.36 -5.95
CA LEU A 142 -10.18 3.11 -6.36
C LEU A 142 -9.03 2.82 -5.40
N LEU A 143 -7.98 2.18 -5.91
CA LEU A 143 -6.71 2.02 -5.20
C LEU A 143 -5.67 2.93 -5.87
N LEU A 144 -5.20 3.94 -5.15
CA LEU A 144 -4.33 5.00 -5.66
C LEU A 144 -2.90 4.77 -5.19
N SER A 145 -1.95 4.89 -6.12
CA SER A 145 -0.54 4.92 -5.78
C SER A 145 -0.17 6.25 -5.12
N PRO A 146 1.01 6.33 -4.48
CA PRO A 146 1.70 7.59 -4.27
C PRO A 146 1.84 8.40 -5.57
N VAL A 147 2.03 9.71 -5.41
CA VAL A 147 2.42 10.55 -6.54
C VAL A 147 3.91 10.34 -6.78
N PHE A 148 4.26 10.01 -8.02
CA PHE A 148 5.64 9.93 -8.46
C PHE A 148 5.94 11.05 -9.47
N HIS A 149 7.22 11.39 -9.57
CA HIS A 149 7.74 12.48 -10.37
C HIS A 149 8.07 12.01 -11.80
N VAL A 150 9.17 12.52 -12.35
CA VAL A 150 9.60 12.25 -13.72
C VAL A 150 9.86 10.75 -13.87
N THR A 151 9.46 10.19 -15.01
CA THR A 151 9.66 8.77 -15.32
C THR A 151 10.29 8.59 -16.68
N ASP A 152 11.12 7.58 -16.84
CA ASP A 152 11.77 7.23 -18.10
C ASP A 152 10.77 6.72 -19.16
N PRO A 153 11.03 6.92 -20.47
CA PRO A 153 10.23 6.34 -21.54
C PRO A 153 10.04 4.81 -21.46
N SER A 154 10.96 4.09 -20.82
CA SER A 154 10.90 2.64 -20.62
C SER A 154 10.13 2.19 -19.38
N CYS A 155 9.59 3.14 -18.59
CA CYS A 155 8.88 2.89 -17.34
C CYS A 155 7.69 1.94 -17.55
N GLN A 156 7.67 0.89 -16.72
CA GLN A 156 6.68 -0.17 -16.73
C GLN A 156 6.17 -0.42 -15.32
N LEU A 157 4.89 -0.78 -15.23
CA LEU A 157 4.27 -1.31 -14.03
C LEU A 157 4.09 -2.80 -14.21
N SER A 158 4.59 -3.61 -13.29
CA SER A 158 4.18 -5.00 -13.17
C SER A 158 3.54 -5.28 -11.83
N PHE A 159 2.60 -6.22 -11.81
CA PHE A 159 1.92 -6.67 -10.60
C PHE A 159 1.30 -8.04 -10.83
N SER A 160 1.09 -8.77 -9.75
CA SER A 160 0.36 -10.03 -9.72
C SER A 160 -1.12 -9.77 -9.48
N TYR A 161 -2.00 -10.55 -10.11
CA TYR A 161 -3.44 -10.48 -9.91
C TYR A 161 -4.07 -11.87 -9.87
N TYR A 162 -5.14 -12.01 -9.09
CA TYR A 162 -5.88 -13.25 -8.88
C TYR A 162 -7.39 -13.02 -8.95
N THR A 163 -8.12 -14.01 -9.46
CA THR A 163 -9.55 -14.14 -9.20
C THR A 163 -9.92 -15.61 -8.98
N ASN A 164 -11.00 -15.86 -8.25
CA ASN A 164 -11.52 -17.21 -8.05
C ASN A 164 -12.68 -17.59 -8.98
N GLN A 165 -13.09 -16.72 -9.90
CA GLN A 165 -14.18 -17.01 -10.84
C GLN A 165 -13.85 -16.58 -12.27
N ASP A 166 -14.07 -17.49 -13.22
CA ASP A 166 -13.99 -17.21 -14.64
C ASP A 166 -15.26 -16.45 -15.06
N ASN A 167 -15.17 -15.15 -15.32
CA ASN A 167 -16.33 -14.39 -15.79
C ASN A 167 -15.95 -13.25 -16.74
N SER A 168 -16.72 -13.10 -17.83
CA SER A 168 -16.42 -12.19 -18.95
C SER A 168 -16.63 -10.71 -18.65
N ASP A 169 -17.21 -10.35 -17.50
CA ASP A 169 -17.43 -8.96 -17.08
C ASP A 169 -16.54 -8.53 -15.90
N ARG A 170 -15.56 -9.39 -15.52
CA ARG A 170 -14.57 -9.08 -14.49
C ARG A 170 -13.36 -8.45 -15.14
N TRP A 171 -13.20 -7.15 -14.94
CA TRP A 171 -12.08 -6.42 -15.49
C TRP A 171 -11.35 -5.57 -14.45
N LEU A 172 -10.03 -5.53 -14.51
CA LEU A 172 -9.25 -4.52 -13.80
C LEU A 172 -8.81 -3.47 -14.79
N LYS A 173 -8.99 -2.19 -14.46
CA LYS A 173 -8.50 -1.09 -15.29
C LYS A 173 -7.41 -0.37 -14.53
N VAL A 174 -6.26 -0.21 -15.19
CA VAL A 174 -5.20 0.66 -14.70
C VAL A 174 -5.30 1.95 -15.49
N VAL A 175 -5.36 3.06 -14.79
CA VAL A 175 -5.29 4.41 -15.37
C VAL A 175 -4.14 5.18 -14.73
N THR A 176 -3.64 6.18 -15.42
CA THR A 176 -2.75 7.18 -14.83
C THR A 176 -3.42 8.53 -14.80
N GLN A 177 -3.17 9.31 -13.75
CA GLN A 177 -3.67 10.66 -13.62
C GLN A 177 -2.49 11.60 -13.40
N ASN A 178 -2.37 12.62 -14.24
CA ASN A 178 -1.42 13.71 -14.03
C ASN A 178 -1.92 14.56 -12.87
N ILE A 179 -1.01 15.03 -12.03
CA ILE A 179 -1.34 15.88 -10.89
C ILE A 179 -0.94 17.30 -11.23
N HIS A 180 -1.93 18.16 -11.42
CA HIS A 180 -1.72 19.58 -11.66
C HIS A 180 -1.84 20.38 -10.36
N ALA A 181 -1.25 21.58 -10.34
CA ALA A 181 -1.55 22.52 -9.26
C ALA A 181 -3.04 22.88 -9.32
N ALA A 182 -3.66 23.04 -8.15
CA ALA A 182 -5.11 23.30 -8.06
C ALA A 182 -5.55 24.43 -9.01
N GLY A 183 -6.46 24.12 -9.93
CA GLY A 183 -6.99 25.08 -10.90
C GLY A 183 -6.13 25.32 -12.15
N THR A 184 -5.09 24.53 -12.40
CA THR A 184 -4.17 24.71 -13.55
C THR A 184 -4.29 23.66 -14.66
N GLY A 185 -5.10 22.62 -14.47
CA GLY A 185 -5.35 21.59 -15.48
C GLY A 185 -6.52 20.69 -15.10
N ASP A 186 -7.00 19.91 -16.08
CA ASP A 186 -7.96 18.83 -15.83
C ASP A 186 -7.17 17.57 -15.43
N ASP A 187 -7.35 17.10 -14.19
CA ASP A 187 -6.75 15.84 -13.70
C ASP A 187 -7.50 14.63 -14.31
N LEU A 188 -7.33 14.42 -15.62
CA LEU A 188 -8.02 13.37 -16.36
C LEU A 188 -7.35 12.00 -16.19
N ASP A 189 -8.19 10.98 -16.03
CA ASP A 189 -7.76 9.59 -16.12
C ASP A 189 -7.35 9.23 -17.55
N VAL A 190 -6.07 8.89 -17.73
CA VAL A 190 -5.57 8.31 -18.98
C VAL A 190 -5.60 6.78 -18.86
N PRO A 191 -6.42 6.07 -19.66
CA PRO A 191 -6.47 4.61 -19.60
C PRO A 191 -5.16 3.99 -20.08
N VAL A 192 -4.58 3.11 -19.27
CA VAL A 192 -3.35 2.39 -19.62
C VAL A 192 -3.68 0.98 -20.10
N VAL A 193 -4.45 0.23 -19.31
CA VAL A 193 -4.88 -1.13 -19.67
C VAL A 193 -6.23 -1.45 -19.06
N LYS A 194 -7.02 -2.27 -19.76
CA LYS A 194 -8.21 -2.93 -19.23
C LYS A 194 -8.04 -4.44 -19.42
N ILE A 195 -7.91 -5.18 -18.32
CA ILE A 195 -7.81 -6.63 -18.33
C ILE A 195 -9.24 -7.16 -18.46
N ASN A 196 -9.63 -7.73 -19.61
CA ASN A 196 -11.01 -8.23 -19.80
C ASN A 196 -11.15 -9.74 -19.55
N ARG A 197 -10.04 -10.46 -19.44
CA ARG A 197 -10.02 -11.90 -19.18
C ARG A 197 -9.00 -12.20 -18.11
N ILE A 198 -9.50 -12.56 -16.94
CA ILE A 198 -8.73 -12.94 -15.77
C ILE A 198 -8.93 -14.46 -15.65
N VAL A 199 -7.85 -15.24 -15.74
CA VAL A 199 -7.93 -16.69 -15.56
C VAL A 199 -8.12 -16.96 -14.07
N ALA A 200 -9.15 -17.72 -13.71
CA ALA A 200 -9.44 -18.01 -12.32
C ALA A 200 -8.52 -19.06 -11.70
N GLY A 201 -8.43 -19.03 -10.38
CA GLY A 201 -7.79 -20.07 -9.56
C GLY A 201 -6.27 -20.03 -9.54
N GLN A 202 -5.63 -19.02 -10.15
CA GLN A 202 -4.18 -18.84 -10.08
C GLN A 202 -3.78 -17.37 -10.12
N TRP A 203 -2.63 -17.08 -9.52
CA TRP A 203 -1.96 -15.79 -9.66
C TRP A 203 -1.40 -15.63 -11.07
N ASN A 204 -1.65 -14.48 -11.67
CA ASN A 204 -1.16 -14.12 -13.00
C ASN A 204 -0.35 -12.83 -12.90
N ARG A 205 0.75 -12.72 -13.63
CA ARG A 205 1.56 -11.50 -13.68
C ARG A 205 1.19 -10.66 -14.90
N LEU A 206 0.91 -9.37 -14.68
CA LEU A 206 0.74 -8.39 -15.74
C LEU A 206 1.96 -7.45 -15.79
N MET A 207 2.31 -7.02 -16.99
CA MET A 207 3.27 -5.94 -17.23
C MET A 207 2.64 -4.92 -18.19
N VAL A 208 2.72 -3.64 -17.83
CA VAL A 208 2.04 -2.54 -18.52
C VAL A 208 3.04 -1.41 -18.73
N LYS A 209 3.09 -0.86 -19.94
CA LYS A 209 3.93 0.30 -20.23
C LYS A 209 3.27 1.57 -19.71
N LEU A 210 3.93 2.25 -18.76
CA LEU A 210 3.51 3.56 -18.27
C LEU A 210 4.10 4.70 -19.10
N GLY A 211 5.32 4.49 -19.62
CA GLY A 211 6.04 5.47 -20.42
C GLY A 211 6.46 6.71 -19.63
N MET A 212 7.04 7.67 -20.36
CA MET A 212 7.59 8.89 -19.79
C MET A 212 6.52 9.81 -19.20
N SER A 213 6.83 10.42 -18.06
CA SER A 213 6.10 11.55 -17.48
C SER A 213 7.07 12.68 -17.24
N SER A 214 6.75 13.90 -17.68
CA SER A 214 7.55 15.10 -17.43
C SER A 214 7.10 15.88 -16.19
N GLY A 215 6.18 15.32 -15.41
CA GLY A 215 5.61 15.94 -14.22
C GLY A 215 5.04 14.90 -13.27
N MET A 216 4.37 15.39 -12.22
CA MET A 216 3.77 14.55 -11.19
C MET A 216 2.61 13.72 -11.75
N ARG A 217 2.60 12.42 -11.45
CA ARG A 217 1.59 11.47 -11.90
C ARG A 217 1.33 10.43 -10.82
N ARG A 218 0.15 9.82 -10.83
CA ARG A 218 -0.15 8.61 -10.04
C ARG A 218 -0.78 7.54 -10.91
N VAL A 219 -0.65 6.30 -10.48
CA VAL A 219 -1.38 5.15 -11.01
C VAL A 219 -2.62 4.93 -10.16
N ILE A 220 -3.74 4.60 -10.80
CA ILE A 220 -4.97 4.21 -10.11
C ILE A 220 -5.44 2.88 -10.69
N ILE A 221 -5.59 1.89 -9.81
CA ILE A 221 -6.22 0.61 -10.13
C ILE A 221 -7.69 0.77 -9.80
N LYS A 222 -8.51 0.78 -10.87
CA LYS A 222 -9.94 1.01 -10.80
C LYS A 222 -10.69 -0.27 -11.11
N HIS A 223 -11.75 -0.47 -10.35
CA HIS A 223 -12.73 -1.50 -10.61
C HIS A 223 -14.14 -0.91 -10.46
N ASN A 224 -15.07 -1.23 -11.34
CA ASN A 224 -16.49 -0.85 -11.19
C ASN A 224 -17.38 -2.02 -11.61
N PHE A 225 -17.85 -2.79 -10.62
CA PHE A 225 -18.79 -3.87 -10.83
C PHE A 225 -20.21 -3.37 -10.66
N LEU A 226 -21.13 -3.91 -11.45
CA LEU A 226 -22.57 -3.78 -11.15
C LEU A 226 -22.99 -4.73 -10.02
N GLN A 227 -22.24 -5.82 -9.78
CA GLN A 227 -22.50 -6.79 -8.72
C GLN A 227 -21.26 -7.68 -8.48
N LEU A 228 -20.68 -7.69 -7.27
CA LEU A 228 -19.92 -8.84 -6.76
C LEU A 228 -20.85 -9.68 -5.90
N ASP A 229 -20.77 -10.99 -6.04
CA ASP A 229 -21.24 -11.91 -5.01
C ASP A 229 -20.22 -11.96 -3.86
N ASP A 230 -20.68 -12.23 -2.64
CA ASP A 230 -19.82 -12.30 -1.45
C ASP A 230 -18.73 -13.38 -1.55
N SER A 231 -18.85 -14.28 -2.52
CA SER A 231 -17.88 -15.34 -2.79
C SER A 231 -16.74 -14.91 -3.71
N ALA A 232 -16.86 -13.78 -4.41
CA ALA A 232 -15.88 -13.36 -5.38
C ALA A 232 -14.68 -12.65 -4.76
N ALA A 233 -13.50 -13.10 -5.18
CA ALA A 233 -12.22 -12.51 -4.83
C ALA A 233 -11.58 -11.92 -6.08
N ILE A 234 -11.18 -10.66 -6.00
CA ILE A 234 -10.17 -10.08 -6.88
C ILE A 234 -9.07 -9.57 -5.98
N ALA A 235 -7.86 -10.06 -6.20
CA ALA A 235 -6.71 -9.64 -5.44
C ALA A 235 -5.61 -9.16 -6.37
N ILE A 236 -4.78 -8.26 -5.86
CA ILE A 236 -3.53 -7.85 -6.47
C ILE A 236 -2.41 -7.93 -5.44
N ASP A 237 -1.20 -8.13 -5.93
CA ASP A 237 -0.02 -8.27 -5.11
C ASP A 237 1.23 -7.89 -5.91
N ASP A 238 2.37 -7.78 -5.24
CA ASP A 238 3.69 -7.82 -5.87
C ASP A 238 3.91 -6.70 -6.91
N ILE A 239 3.45 -5.49 -6.57
CA ILE A 239 3.48 -4.31 -7.44
C ILE A 239 4.92 -3.78 -7.56
N LYS A 240 5.39 -3.57 -8.78
CA LYS A 240 6.74 -3.11 -9.10
C LYS A 240 6.73 -2.07 -10.20
N PHE A 241 7.47 -0.99 -9.99
CA PHE A 241 7.79 -0.01 -11.03
C PHE A 241 9.18 -0.35 -11.59
N GLU A 242 9.24 -0.73 -12.86
CA GLU A 242 10.42 -1.26 -13.54
C GLU A 242 10.92 -0.28 -14.61
N ASN A 243 12.21 0.06 -14.56
CA ASN A 243 12.87 1.00 -15.50
C ASN A 243 12.21 2.38 -15.51
N CYS A 244 11.81 2.88 -14.35
CA CYS A 244 11.15 4.18 -14.22
C CYS A 244 12.12 5.32 -13.89
N GLU A 245 13.33 4.98 -13.46
CA GLU A 245 14.43 5.91 -13.18
C GLU A 245 14.86 6.66 -14.46
N GLU A 246 14.83 7.99 -14.43
CA GLU A 246 15.22 8.81 -15.58
C GLU A 246 16.72 8.65 -15.90
N LYS A 247 17.04 8.10 -17.08
CA LYS A 247 18.44 7.83 -17.49
C LYS A 247 19.11 9.01 -18.18
N SER A 248 18.37 10.08 -18.49
CA SER A 248 18.83 11.19 -19.33
C SER A 248 19.19 12.45 -18.52
N GLY A 249 20.47 12.56 -18.14
CA GLY A 249 21.19 13.84 -18.10
C GLY A 249 21.32 14.52 -16.73
N MET A 250 22.48 14.29 -16.10
CA MET A 250 23.25 15.28 -15.32
C MET A 250 22.37 16.29 -14.55
N ARG A 251 22.01 15.97 -13.29
CA ARG A 251 21.74 17.02 -12.30
C ARG A 251 22.87 18.04 -12.45
N ILE A 252 22.54 19.25 -12.90
CA ILE A 252 23.53 20.33 -13.00
C ILE A 252 23.96 20.59 -11.56
N MET A 253 25.06 19.96 -11.17
CA MET A 253 25.89 20.43 -10.08
C MET A 253 26.29 21.83 -10.51
N ASP A 254 25.60 22.83 -9.98
CA ASP A 254 25.99 24.23 -10.12
C ASP A 254 27.47 24.30 -9.73
N ALA A 255 28.33 24.44 -10.74
CA ALA A 255 29.74 24.62 -10.56
C ALA A 255 29.91 25.87 -9.69
N GLY A 256 30.43 25.66 -8.48
CA GLY A 256 30.69 26.73 -7.54
C GLY A 256 31.37 27.89 -8.25
N THR A 257 30.85 29.09 -8.04
CA THR A 257 31.52 30.34 -8.37
C THR A 257 32.82 30.44 -7.57
N GLY A 258 33.87 29.79 -8.05
CA GLY A 258 35.25 30.02 -7.67
C GLY A 258 35.72 31.31 -8.32
N ASN A 259 35.38 32.44 -7.71
CA ASN A 259 35.94 33.72 -8.09
C ASN A 259 37.41 33.74 -7.65
N THR A 260 38.31 33.53 -8.60
CA THR A 260 39.72 33.91 -8.49
C THR A 260 40.02 34.96 -9.54
N LYS A 261 39.97 36.23 -9.11
CA LYS A 261 40.97 37.26 -9.41
C LYS A 261 40.70 38.51 -8.58
#